data_AF-A0A7Y3KCF7-F1
#
_entry.id   AF-A0A7Y3KCF7-F1
#
_cell.length_a   1.000
_cell.length_b   1.000
_cell.length_c   1.000
_cell.angle_alpha   90.00
_cell.angle_beta   90.00
_cell.angle_gamma   90.00
#
_symmetry.space_group_name_H-M   'P 1'
#
loop_
_entity.id
_entity.type
_entity.pdbx_description
1 polymer ?
#
loop_
_entity_poly.entity_id
_entity_poly.type
_entity_poly.pdbx_seq_one_letter_code
_entity_poly.pdbx_strand_id
1 'polypeptide(L)'
;MRNETTLVERVVVSKAIEGELKTFDVDLHKTQDGYAVYVYDPEETFEEPPFLLTSIEKAKQVFDACITLIMQEPVSSTETPFYFAERVYVKLTEFVHNLEG
;
A
#
# COMPACT_ATOMS: atom_id res chain seq x y z
N MET A 1 -1.60 -21.93 -14.63
CA MET A 1 -1.29 -22.03 -13.19
C MET A 1 -1.50 -20.64 -12.61
N ARG A 2 -2.40 -20.47 -11.63
CA ARG A 2 -2.51 -19.20 -10.90
C ARG A 2 -1.27 -19.11 -10.02
N ASN A 3 -0.49 -18.04 -10.11
CA ASN A 3 0.60 -17.79 -9.17
C ASN A 3 -0.02 -17.81 -7.77
N GLU A 4 0.27 -18.84 -6.98
CA GLU A 4 -0.30 -18.97 -5.64
C GLU A 4 0.24 -17.81 -4.77
N THR A 5 -0.62 -16.84 -4.50
CA THR A 5 -0.33 -15.69 -3.63
C THR A 5 -0.86 -16.01 -2.23
N THR A 6 0.04 -16.40 -1.33
CA THR A 6 -0.34 -16.65 0.08
C THR A 6 -0.38 -15.33 0.82
N LEU A 7 -1.54 -14.95 1.38
CA LEU A 7 -1.63 -13.78 2.28
C LEU A 7 -0.79 -14.05 3.53
N VAL A 8 0.21 -13.20 3.78
CA VAL A 8 1.08 -13.24 4.96
C VAL A 8 0.53 -12.33 6.05
N GLU A 9 0.14 -11.11 5.67
CA GLU A 9 -0.39 -10.12 6.61
C GLU A 9 -1.33 -9.15 5.91
N ARG A 10 -2.34 -8.69 6.65
CA ARG A 10 -3.27 -7.63 6.23
C ARG A 10 -3.44 -6.63 7.36
N VAL A 11 -3.36 -5.35 7.03
CA VAL A 11 -3.73 -4.24 7.92
C VAL A 11 -4.76 -3.39 7.21
N VAL A 12 -5.84 -3.06 7.92
CA VAL A 12 -6.86 -2.12 7.44
C VAL A 12 -6.69 -0.81 8.19
N VAL A 13 -6.46 0.28 7.46
CA VAL A 13 -6.26 1.61 8.04
C VAL A 13 -7.44 2.50 7.67
N SER A 14 -8.05 3.15 8.66
CA SER A 14 -9.14 4.10 8.40
C SER A 14 -8.62 5.55 8.42
N LYS A 15 -9.08 6.35 7.46
CA LYS A 15 -8.72 7.77 7.31
C LYS A 15 -9.95 8.60 6.98
N ALA A 16 -10.03 9.79 7.58
CA ALA A 16 -11.10 10.75 7.26
C ALA A 16 -10.76 11.49 5.97
N ILE A 17 -11.55 11.28 4.91
CA ILE A 17 -11.39 11.88 3.58
C ILE A 17 -12.77 12.35 3.11
N GLU A 18 -12.85 13.56 2.55
CA GLU A 18 -14.12 14.20 2.14
C GLU A 18 -15.20 14.27 3.26
N GLY A 19 -14.76 14.27 4.53
CA GLY A 19 -15.67 14.28 5.68
C GLY A 19 -16.26 12.91 6.05
N GLU A 20 -15.87 11.86 5.34
CA GLU A 20 -16.28 10.47 5.61
C GLU A 20 -15.09 9.63 6.08
N LEU A 21 -15.38 8.55 6.80
CA LEU A 21 -14.36 7.57 7.16
C LEU A 21 -14.18 6.58 6.01
N LYS A 22 -13.00 6.57 5.41
CA LYS A 22 -12.60 5.65 4.34
C LYS A 22 -11.61 4.63 4.88
N THR A 23 -11.55 3.45 4.29
CA THR A 23 -10.67 2.36 4.70
C THR A 23 -9.69 2.06 3.59
N PHE A 24 -8.45 1.73 3.93
CA PHE A 24 -7.43 1.27 2.99
C PHE A 24 -6.89 -0.07 3.47
N ASP A 25 -6.89 -1.06 2.60
CA ASP A 25 -6.36 -2.40 2.88
C ASP A 25 -4.91 -2.44 2.40
N VAL A 26 -3.98 -2.74 3.31
CA VAL A 26 -2.57 -2.99 2.98
C VAL A 26 -2.31 -4.48 3.18
N ASP A 27 -1.94 -5.16 2.09
CA ASP A 27 -1.73 -6.60 2.07
C ASP A 27 -0.29 -6.95 1.72
N LEU A 28 0.29 -7.87 2.47
CA LEU A 28 1.55 -8.52 2.16
C LEU A 28 1.27 -9.96 1.75
N HIS A 29 1.61 -10.31 0.51
CA HIS A 29 1.54 -11.68 0.01
C HIS A 29 2.93 -12.25 -0.22
N LYS A 30 3.08 -13.56 0.00
CA LYS A 30 4.18 -14.35 -0.54
C LYS A 30 3.81 -14.84 -1.93
N THR A 31 4.69 -14.61 -2.89
CA THR A 31 4.56 -15.05 -4.29
C THR A 31 5.58 -16.15 -4.59
N GLN A 32 5.59 -16.67 -5.82
CA GLN A 32 6.61 -17.63 -6.26
C GLN A 32 8.01 -17.01 -6.31
N ASP A 33 8.10 -15.72 -6.64
CA ASP A 33 9.36 -15.01 -6.90
C ASP A 33 9.78 -14.08 -5.75
N GLY A 34 9.03 -14.07 -4.64
CA GLY A 34 9.32 -13.23 -3.48
C GLY A 34 8.07 -12.84 -2.71
N TYR A 35 7.85 -11.54 -2.58
CA TYR A 35 6.79 -10.92 -1.80
C TYR A 35 6.16 -9.77 -2.59
N ALA A 36 4.88 -9.55 -2.39
CA ALA A 36 4.11 -8.49 -3.03
C ALA A 36 3.37 -7.69 -1.95
N VAL A 37 3.59 -6.38 -1.92
CA VAL A 37 2.81 -5.45 -1.09
C VAL A 37 1.77 -4.77 -1.96
N TYR A 38 0.50 -4.93 -1.61
CA TYR A 38 -0.62 -4.29 -2.26
C TYR A 38 -1.17 -3.17 -1.39
N VAL A 39 -1.56 -2.08 -2.02
CA VAL A 39 -2.26 -0.96 -1.40
C VAL A 39 -3.61 -0.88 -2.10
N TYR A 40 -4.69 -1.19 -1.38
CA TYR A 40 -6.04 -1.25 -1.94
C TYR A 40 -6.92 -0.16 -1.32
N ASP A 41 -7.61 0.57 -2.19
CA ASP A 41 -8.86 1.25 -1.84
C ASP A 41 -10.01 0.26 -2.09
N PRO A 42 -10.87 -0.06 -1.11
CA PRO A 42 -12.02 -0.94 -1.30
C PRO A 42 -13.18 -0.26 -2.07
N GLU A 43 -13.19 1.07 -2.23
CA GLU A 43 -14.24 1.79 -2.96
C GLU A 43 -13.93 1.98 -4.45
N GLU A 44 -12.65 2.00 -4.83
CA GLU A 44 -12.21 2.10 -6.23
C GLU A 44 -11.20 1.01 -6.59
N THR A 45 -11.26 0.51 -7.83
CA THR A 45 -10.19 -0.35 -8.37
C THR A 45 -8.92 0.48 -8.45
N PHE A 46 -8.12 0.46 -7.39
CA PHE A 46 -6.77 1.02 -7.42
C PHE A 46 -5.93 0.12 -8.34
N GLU A 47 -5.72 0.56 -9.59
CA GLU A 47 -5.13 -0.25 -10.67
C GLU A 47 -3.60 -0.35 -10.61
N GLU A 48 -2.97 0.30 -9.62
CA GLU A 48 -1.52 0.29 -9.50
C GLU A 48 -0.98 -1.11 -9.17
N PRO A 49 0.15 -1.52 -9.80
CA PRO A 49 0.74 -2.82 -9.54
C PRO A 49 1.27 -2.89 -8.09
N PRO A 50 1.33 -4.10 -7.50
CA PRO A 50 1.95 -4.27 -6.19
C PRO A 50 3.45 -3.98 -6.24
N PHE A 51 4.01 -3.59 -5.09
CA PHE A 51 5.45 -3.53 -4.91
C PHE A 51 6.02 -4.95 -4.75
N LEU A 52 6.78 -5.40 -5.75
CA LEU A 52 7.39 -6.73 -5.78
C LEU A 52 8.80 -6.67 -5.17
N LEU A 53 9.03 -7.49 -4.13
CA LEU A 53 10.27 -7.49 -3.35
C LEU A 53 10.78 -8.92 -3.18
N THR A 54 12.08 -9.13 -3.33
CA THR A 54 12.69 -10.47 -3.22
C THR A 54 12.96 -10.91 -1.77
N SER A 55 12.98 -9.97 -0.82
CA SER A 55 13.24 -10.22 0.60
C SER A 55 12.01 -9.91 1.46
N ILE A 56 11.70 -10.79 2.41
CA ILE A 56 10.63 -10.57 3.39
C ILE A 56 10.90 -9.35 4.28
N GLU A 57 12.16 -9.09 4.60
CA GLU A 57 12.55 -7.96 5.43
C GLU A 57 12.28 -6.64 4.72
N LYS A 58 12.66 -6.55 3.44
CA LYS A 58 12.33 -5.39 2.60
C LYS A 58 10.83 -5.24 2.41
N ALA A 59 10.13 -6.35 2.17
CA ALA A 59 8.67 -6.35 2.04
C ALA A 59 7.98 -5.82 3.30
N LYS A 60 8.50 -6.18 4.49
CA LYS A 60 8.01 -5.66 5.76
C LYS A 60 8.29 -4.18 5.95
N GLN A 61 9.48 -3.70 5.57
CA GLN A 61 9.78 -2.27 5.62
C GLN A 61 8.85 -1.46 4.71
N VAL A 62 8.56 -1.95 3.50
CA VAL A 62 7.59 -1.32 2.58
C VAL A 62 6.16 -1.38 3.14
N PHE A 63 5.76 -2.51 3.70
CA PHE A 63 4.45 -2.69 4.33
C PHE A 63 4.23 -1.72 5.49
N ASP A 64 5.19 -1.62 6.41
CA ASP A 64 5.13 -0.71 7.56
C ASP A 64 5.20 0.77 7.13
N ALA A 65 6.00 1.08 6.11
CA ALA A 65 6.07 2.42 5.53
C ALA A 65 4.72 2.83 4.90
N CYS A 66 4.05 1.91 4.19
CA CYS A 66 2.73 2.16 3.62
C CYS A 66 1.70 2.51 4.71
N ILE A 67 1.61 1.68 5.76
CA ILE A 67 0.70 1.92 6.89
C ILE A 67 1.01 3.28 7.53
N THR A 68 2.29 3.57 7.76
CA THR A 68 2.74 4.84 8.36
C THR A 68 2.34 6.03 7.51
N LEU A 69 2.53 5.96 6.19
CA LEU A 69 2.12 7.02 5.27
C LEU A 69 0.61 7.25 5.31
N ILE A 70 -0.20 6.19 5.22
CA ILE A 70 -1.67 6.33 5.30
C ILE A 70 -2.08 6.98 6.62
N MET A 71 -1.47 6.57 7.75
CA MET A 71 -1.78 7.13 9.07
C MET A 71 -1.35 8.58 9.25
N GLN A 72 -0.15 8.94 8.78
CA GLN A 72 0.49 10.22 9.12
C GLN A 72 0.29 11.31 8.07
N GLU A 73 0.10 10.95 6.80
CA GLU A 73 -0.06 11.93 5.74
C GLU A 73 -1.32 12.77 5.96
N PRO A 74 -1.22 14.10 5.91
CA PRO A 74 -2.39 14.95 6.05
C PRO A 74 -3.31 14.75 4.84
N VAL A 75 -4.62 14.85 5.06
CA VAL A 75 -5.61 14.87 3.98
C VAL A 75 -5.97 16.32 3.70
N SER A 76 -5.83 16.73 2.45
CA SER A 76 -6.15 18.06 1.95
C SER A 76 -7.66 18.19 1.78
N SER A 77 -8.21 19.39 1.90
CA SER A 77 -9.66 19.63 1.81
C SER A 77 -10.28 19.33 0.44
N THR A 78 -9.46 19.07 -0.58
CA THR A 78 -9.86 18.76 -1.95
C THR A 78 -9.43 17.35 -2.39
N GLU A 79 -8.81 16.56 -1.50
CA GLU A 79 -8.42 15.19 -1.83
C GLU A 79 -9.63 14.25 -1.79
N THR A 80 -9.78 13.47 -2.85
CA THR A 80 -10.60 12.25 -2.88
C THR A 80 -9.79 11.07 -2.31
N PRO A 81 -10.42 9.94 -1.99
CA PRO A 81 -9.71 8.72 -1.57
C PRO A 81 -8.65 8.29 -2.59
N PHE A 82 -9.00 8.38 -3.88
CA PHE A 82 -8.09 8.12 -4.99
C PHE A 82 -6.85 9.01 -4.97
N TYR A 83 -7.01 10.35 -4.88
CA TYR A 83 -5.85 11.27 -4.87
C TYR A 83 -4.96 11.08 -3.65
N PHE A 84 -5.55 10.76 -2.51
CA PHE A 84 -4.79 10.43 -1.31
C PHE A 84 -3.99 9.13 -1.48
N ALA A 85 -4.61 8.08 -2.00
CA ALA A 85 -3.96 6.79 -2.28
C ALA A 85 -2.83 6.92 -3.32
N GLU A 86 -3.06 7.66 -4.39
CA GLU A 86 -2.04 7.96 -5.43
C GLU A 86 -0.82 8.65 -4.80
N ARG A 87 -1.03 9.65 -3.95
CA ARG A 87 0.08 10.36 -3.30
C ARG A 87 0.84 9.49 -2.30
N VAL A 88 0.14 8.65 -1.54
CA VAL A 88 0.79 7.64 -0.68
C VAL A 88 1.63 6.70 -1.54
N TYR A 89 1.09 6.22 -2.67
CA TYR A 89 1.78 5.32 -3.58
C TYR A 89 3.04 5.95 -4.20
N VAL A 90 2.99 7.22 -4.62
CA VAL A 90 4.16 7.96 -5.13
C VAL A 90 5.26 8.04 -4.07
N LYS A 91 4.91 8.41 -2.83
CA LYS A 91 5.87 8.46 -1.71
C LYS A 91 6.45 7.10 -1.39
N LEU A 92 5.63 6.05 -1.45
CA LEU A 92 6.07 4.69 -1.22
C LEU A 92 7.01 4.21 -2.33
N THR A 93 6.78 4.62 -3.58
CA THR A 93 7.67 4.33 -4.71
C THR A 93 9.05 4.95 -4.52
N GLU A 94 9.12 6.21 -4.08
CA GLU A 94 10.39 6.86 -3.72
C GLU A 94 11.10 6.12 -2.57
N PHE A 95 10.35 5.68 -1.56
CA PHE A 95 10.89 4.87 -0.46
C PHE A 95 11.47 3.54 -0.97
N VAL A 96 10.75 2.80 -1.83
CA VAL A 96 11.22 1.53 -2.39
C VAL A 96 12.50 1.74 -3.21
N HIS A 97 12.56 2.76 -4.06
CA HIS A 97 13.78 3.07 -4.82
C HIS A 97 15.00 3.31 -3.91
N ASN A 98 14.82 4.03 -2.79
CA ASN A 98 15.89 4.27 -1.82
C ASN A 98 16.28 3.01 -1.03
N LEU A 99 15.43 1.99 -0.98
CA LEU A 99 15.69 0.71 -0.33
C LEU A 99 16.47 -0.27 -1.24
N GLU A 100 16.43 -0.03 -2.55
CA GLU A 100 17.12 -0.85 -3.56
C GLU A 100 18.46 -0.27 -4.01
N GLY A 101 18.66 1.04 -3.86
CA GLY A 101 19.95 1.73 -4.09
C GLY A 101 20.94 1.60 -2.94
#